data_AF-A0A8T7L612-F1
#
_entry.id   AF-A0A8T7L612-F1
#
_cell.length_a   1.000
_cell.length_b   1.000
_cell.length_c   1.000
_cell.angle_alpha   90.00
_cell.angle_beta   90.00
_cell.angle_gamma   90.00
#
_symmetry.space_group_name_H-M   'P 1'
#
loop_
_entity.id
_entity.type
_entity.pdbx_description
1 polymer ?
#
loop_
_entity_poly.entity_id
_entity_poly.type
_entity_poly.pdbx_seq_one_letter_code
_entity_poly.pdbx_strand_id
1 'polypeptide(L)'
;STALLTDLLEGLRANRWYALVYGLFVGLVISVRLSTTEPLAYGLVVLALWWEQRERPGWAALAFLLAALAKETTLAFVAGSLLYDVLERRWRHALRLALVVGLPFALWQAALYLWLGAFGAGSGGAGNSPFEIIPFNGFWRVAYDTGGSLAVFLVFSLYTIPAVILPSLWGMWAALRDLWRGQSHVYAALLLVNAALMAFVPFSTYREPLGLFRFLVGLVLSHLLYAALRCPRRRPLRYSWLWLALLYYLAAG
;
A
#
# COMPACT_ATOMS: atom_id res chain seq x y z
N SER A 1 12.46 3.47 -9.32
CA SER A 1 11.56 2.48 -8.71
C SER A 1 11.07 1.45 -9.72
N THR A 2 10.49 1.85 -10.86
CA THR A 2 9.97 0.93 -11.89
C THR A 2 11.01 -0.08 -12.42
N ALA A 3 12.25 0.37 -12.66
CA ALA A 3 13.33 -0.53 -13.09
C ALA A 3 13.70 -1.60 -12.04
N LEU A 4 13.69 -1.23 -10.76
CA LEU A 4 13.92 -2.20 -9.68
C LEU A 4 12.75 -3.20 -9.58
N LEU A 5 11.52 -2.73 -9.79
CA LEU A 5 10.36 -3.60 -9.86
C LEU A 5 10.42 -4.57 -11.05
N THR A 6 10.99 -4.15 -12.17
CA THR A 6 11.28 -5.05 -13.30
C THR A 6 12.20 -6.19 -12.87
N ASP A 7 13.30 -5.90 -12.18
CA ASP A 7 14.23 -6.92 -11.67
C ASP A 7 13.53 -7.89 -10.69
N LEU A 8 12.71 -7.36 -9.77
CA LEU A 8 11.89 -8.17 -8.85
C LEU A 8 10.93 -9.12 -9.61
N LEU A 9 10.27 -8.62 -10.67
CA LEU A 9 9.33 -9.41 -11.48
C LEU A 9 10.04 -10.46 -12.33
N GLU A 10 11.21 -10.13 -12.88
CA GLU A 10 12.05 -11.07 -13.62
C GLU A 10 12.55 -12.20 -12.71
N GLY A 11 12.96 -11.89 -11.47
CA GLY A 11 13.28 -12.89 -10.44
C GLY A 11 12.11 -13.82 -10.11
N LEU A 12 10.87 -13.34 -10.22
CA LEU A 12 9.64 -14.14 -10.08
C LEU A 12 9.24 -14.89 -11.35
N ARG A 13 10.02 -14.81 -12.43
CA ARG A 13 9.70 -15.35 -13.77
C ARG A 13 8.37 -14.80 -14.34
N ALA A 14 7.98 -13.60 -13.91
CA ALA A 14 6.82 -12.88 -14.42
C ALA A 14 7.24 -11.91 -15.53
N ASN A 15 6.26 -11.46 -16.32
CA ASN A 15 6.54 -10.50 -17.39
C ASN A 15 6.88 -9.12 -16.80
N ARG A 16 8.07 -8.59 -17.12
CA ARG A 16 8.55 -7.27 -16.68
C ARG A 16 7.61 -6.11 -17.01
N TRP A 17 6.80 -6.23 -18.05
CA TRP A 17 5.88 -5.16 -18.47
C TRP A 17 4.82 -4.84 -17.41
N TYR A 18 4.54 -5.75 -16.48
CA TYR A 18 3.66 -5.45 -15.33
C TYR A 18 4.24 -4.35 -14.42
N ALA A 19 5.53 -4.05 -14.47
CA ALA A 19 6.09 -2.88 -13.79
C ALA A 19 5.49 -1.56 -14.31
N LEU A 20 5.01 -1.51 -15.55
CA LEU A 20 4.31 -0.34 -16.10
C LEU A 20 2.99 -0.08 -15.38
N VAL A 21 2.30 -1.13 -14.90
CA VAL A 21 1.06 -0.95 -14.13
C VAL A 21 1.34 -0.11 -12.88
N TYR A 22 2.44 -0.37 -12.20
CA TYR A 22 2.89 0.45 -11.07
C TYR A 22 3.38 1.83 -11.53
N GLY A 23 4.31 1.90 -12.47
CA GLY A 23 4.95 3.16 -12.87
C GLY A 23 4.01 4.18 -13.51
N LEU A 24 2.97 3.71 -14.21
CA LEU A 24 1.93 4.53 -14.83
C LEU A 24 0.64 4.55 -14.00
N PHE A 25 0.65 4.05 -12.77
CA PHE A 25 -0.53 4.10 -11.92
C PHE A 25 -0.87 5.57 -11.62
N VAL A 26 -2.15 5.94 -11.76
CA VAL A 26 -2.63 7.33 -11.55
C VAL A 26 -2.18 7.90 -10.21
N GLY A 27 -2.15 7.09 -9.15
CA GLY A 27 -1.70 7.50 -7.83
C GLY A 27 -0.24 7.99 -7.80
N LEU A 28 0.65 7.37 -8.57
CA LEU A 28 2.05 7.84 -8.68
C LEU A 28 2.18 9.04 -9.60
N VAL A 29 1.50 9.03 -10.75
CA VAL A 29 1.59 10.12 -11.74
C VAL A 29 1.04 11.43 -11.16
N ILE A 30 -0.12 11.38 -10.49
CA ILE A 30 -0.67 12.56 -9.82
C ILE A 30 0.23 13.02 -8.68
N SER A 31 0.88 12.09 -7.97
CA SER A 31 1.78 12.44 -6.88
C SER A 31 3.01 13.22 -7.37
N VAL A 32 3.52 12.87 -8.56
CA VAL A 32 4.58 13.64 -9.23
C VAL A 32 4.06 15.02 -9.63
N ARG A 33 2.86 15.11 -10.24
CA ARG A 33 2.23 16.39 -10.62
C ARG A 33 2.05 17.32 -9.42
N LEU A 34 1.67 16.76 -8.27
CA LEU A 34 1.44 17.49 -7.02
C LEU A 34 2.72 17.69 -6.19
N SER A 35 3.89 17.21 -6.64
CA SER A 35 5.16 17.30 -5.90
C SER A 35 5.08 16.72 -4.48
N THR A 36 4.43 15.58 -4.37
CA THR A 36 4.19 14.88 -3.10
C THR A 36 5.18 13.74 -2.87
N THR A 37 5.28 13.23 -1.65
CA THR A 37 6.37 12.31 -1.25
C THR A 37 6.16 10.86 -1.66
N GLU A 38 4.97 10.48 -2.13
CA GLU A 38 4.60 9.11 -2.49
C GLU A 38 5.55 8.44 -3.50
N PRO A 39 6.00 9.09 -4.60
CA PRO A 39 6.89 8.44 -5.56
C PRO A 39 8.24 8.07 -4.95
N LEU A 40 8.77 8.94 -4.08
CA LEU A 40 9.99 8.68 -3.31
C LEU A 40 9.75 7.55 -2.30
N ALA A 41 8.69 7.65 -1.50
CA ALA A 41 8.39 6.70 -0.43
C ALA A 41 8.19 5.28 -0.98
N TYR A 42 7.34 5.10 -1.98
CA TYR A 42 7.14 3.79 -2.61
C TYR A 42 8.35 3.35 -3.44
N GLY A 43 9.15 4.28 -3.96
CA GLY A 43 10.43 3.94 -4.58
C GLY A 43 11.44 3.35 -3.59
N LEU A 44 11.48 3.88 -2.37
CA LEU A 44 12.26 3.34 -1.26
C LEU A 44 11.71 2.01 -0.76
N VAL A 45 10.39 1.80 -0.76
CA VAL A 45 9.79 0.47 -0.50
C VAL A 45 10.26 -0.56 -1.53
N VAL A 46 10.21 -0.25 -2.83
CA VAL A 46 10.70 -1.18 -3.87
C VAL A 46 12.19 -1.47 -3.68
N LEU A 47 12.99 -0.45 -3.34
CA LEU A 47 14.41 -0.61 -3.03
C LEU A 47 14.64 -1.51 -1.81
N ALA A 48 13.82 -1.37 -0.76
CA ALA A 48 13.89 -2.20 0.43
C ALA A 48 13.64 -3.68 0.10
N LEU A 49 12.57 -3.97 -0.64
CA LEU A 49 12.23 -5.33 -1.10
C LEU A 49 13.31 -5.92 -2.01
N TRP A 50 13.93 -5.08 -2.84
CA TRP A 50 15.05 -5.48 -3.68
C TRP A 50 16.31 -5.84 -2.87
N TRP A 51 16.63 -5.08 -1.83
CA TRP A 51 17.73 -5.44 -0.92
C TRP A 51 17.42 -6.67 -0.08
N GLU A 52 16.15 -6.87 0.28
CA GLU A 52 15.68 -8.06 0.99
C GLU A 52 15.91 -9.33 0.15
N GLN A 53 15.60 -9.30 -1.15
CA GLN A 53 15.89 -10.41 -2.07
C GLN A 53 17.40 -10.74 -2.19
N ARG A 54 18.27 -9.76 -1.96
CA ARG A 54 19.74 -9.93 -2.01
C ARG A 54 20.36 -10.31 -0.67
N GLU A 55 19.54 -10.66 0.32
CA GLU A 55 19.98 -11.00 1.68
C GLU A 55 20.83 -9.90 2.32
N ARG A 56 20.51 -8.62 2.04
CA ARG A 56 21.14 -7.43 2.63
C ARG A 56 20.18 -6.73 3.60
N PRO A 57 19.88 -7.34 4.77
CA PRO A 57 18.80 -6.89 5.65
C PRO A 57 19.03 -5.50 6.24
N GLY A 58 20.29 -5.09 6.45
CA GLY A 58 20.61 -3.75 6.95
C GLY A 58 20.22 -2.65 5.96
N TRP A 59 20.50 -2.84 4.67
CA TRP A 59 20.13 -1.90 3.62
C TRP A 59 18.62 -1.90 3.36
N ALA A 60 17.97 -3.05 3.46
CA ALA A 60 16.52 -3.15 3.40
C ALA A 60 15.85 -2.38 4.55
N ALA A 61 16.31 -2.57 5.79
CA ALA A 61 15.79 -1.86 6.95
C ALA A 61 16.01 -0.34 6.87
N LEU A 62 17.16 0.11 6.38
CA LEU A 62 17.43 1.54 6.15
C LEU A 62 16.49 2.12 5.08
N ALA A 63 16.30 1.41 3.96
CA ALA A 63 15.37 1.84 2.91
C ALA A 63 13.92 1.89 3.42
N PHE A 64 13.50 0.93 4.25
CA PHE A 64 12.19 0.97 4.91
C PHE A 64 12.04 2.12 5.91
N LEU A 65 13.08 2.42 6.70
CA LEU A 65 13.08 3.57 7.60
C LEU A 65 12.90 4.87 6.81
N LEU A 66 13.68 5.07 5.76
CA LEU A 66 13.58 6.25 4.91
C LEU A 66 12.21 6.34 4.23
N ALA A 67 11.64 5.21 3.79
CA ALA A 67 10.29 5.17 3.24
C ALA A 67 9.25 5.62 4.28
N ALA A 68 9.32 5.08 5.50
CA ALA A 68 8.39 5.39 6.58
C ALA A 68 8.46 6.87 7.00
N LEU A 69 9.66 7.45 7.05
CA LEU A 69 9.86 8.87 7.31
C LEU A 69 9.35 9.76 6.16
N ALA A 70 9.45 9.29 4.91
CA ALA A 70 8.92 10.01 3.74
C ALA A 70 7.39 9.95 3.65
N LYS A 71 6.80 8.81 3.99
CA LYS A 71 5.35 8.61 4.01
C LYS A 71 4.96 7.49 4.98
N GLU A 72 4.16 7.85 5.97
CA GLU A 72 3.72 6.94 7.04
C GLU A 72 2.97 5.70 6.53
N THR A 73 2.22 5.84 5.43
CA THR A 73 1.46 4.73 4.84
C THR A 73 2.36 3.58 4.38
N THR A 74 3.66 3.81 4.14
CA THR A 74 4.59 2.73 3.80
C THR A 74 4.94 1.86 5.01
N LEU A 75 4.59 2.25 6.25
CA LEU A 75 4.70 1.38 7.42
C LEU A 75 3.87 0.10 7.25
N ALA A 76 2.85 0.10 6.38
CA ALA A 76 2.13 -1.11 6.00
C ALA A 76 3.05 -2.19 5.41
N PHE A 77 4.09 -1.79 4.68
CA PHE A 77 5.08 -2.74 4.15
C PHE A 77 6.02 -3.25 5.25
N VAL A 78 6.43 -2.39 6.16
CA VAL A 78 7.23 -2.80 7.33
C VAL A 78 6.44 -3.79 8.18
N ALA A 79 5.16 -3.51 8.45
CA ALA A 79 4.27 -4.41 9.16
C ALA A 79 4.07 -5.74 8.43
N GLY A 80 3.96 -5.74 7.09
CA GLY A 80 3.89 -6.96 6.31
C GLY A 80 5.19 -7.79 6.35
N SER A 81 6.36 -7.15 6.26
CA SER A 81 7.66 -7.83 6.41
C SER A 81 7.86 -8.37 7.83
N LEU A 82 7.49 -7.61 8.87
CA LEU A 82 7.51 -8.07 10.26
C LEU A 82 6.57 -9.26 10.48
N LEU A 83 5.36 -9.21 9.94
CA LEU A 83 4.41 -10.32 9.99
C LEU A 83 5.03 -11.58 9.38
N TYR A 84 5.65 -11.46 8.20
CA TYR A 84 6.34 -12.57 7.56
C TYR A 84 7.48 -13.13 8.43
N ASP A 85 8.35 -12.27 8.95
CA ASP A 85 9.48 -12.72 9.79
C ASP A 85 9.00 -13.41 11.08
N VAL A 86 7.93 -12.92 11.70
CA VAL A 86 7.33 -13.54 12.89
C VAL A 86 6.74 -14.90 12.56
N LEU A 87 6.00 -15.02 11.46
CA LEU A 87 5.43 -16.29 11.00
C LEU A 87 6.52 -17.33 10.68
N GLU A 88 7.63 -16.89 10.09
CA GLU A 88 8.81 -17.73 9.80
C GLU A 88 9.77 -17.89 11.00
N ARG A 89 9.39 -17.41 12.19
CA ARG A 89 10.19 -17.48 13.42
C ARG A 89 11.58 -16.85 13.31
N ARG A 90 11.76 -15.87 12.41
CA ARG A 90 13.00 -15.10 12.20
C ARG A 90 13.12 -13.95 13.19
N TRP A 91 13.00 -14.24 14.49
CA TRP A 91 12.90 -13.24 15.56
C TRP A 91 14.02 -12.20 15.56
N ARG A 92 15.26 -12.60 15.25
CA ARG A 92 16.39 -11.68 15.17
C ARG A 92 16.24 -10.68 14.02
N HIS A 93 15.70 -11.11 12.89
CA HIS A 93 15.44 -10.24 11.74
C HIS A 93 14.27 -9.31 12.04
N ALA A 94 13.15 -9.85 12.56
CA ALA A 94 12.01 -9.06 13.00
C ALA A 94 12.40 -7.99 14.03
N LEU A 95 13.17 -8.35 15.06
CA LEU A 95 13.59 -7.40 16.09
C LEU A 95 14.50 -6.31 15.52
N ARG A 96 15.43 -6.66 14.63
CA ARG A 96 16.29 -5.66 13.96
C ARG A 96 15.46 -4.70 13.10
N LEU A 97 14.54 -5.22 12.29
CA LEU A 97 13.66 -4.39 11.46
C LEU A 97 12.78 -3.47 12.33
N ALA A 98 12.18 -4.02 13.39
CA ALA A 98 11.37 -3.27 14.33
C ALA A 98 12.16 -2.17 15.06
N LEU A 99 13.40 -2.44 15.47
CA LEU A 99 14.25 -1.44 16.12
C LEU A 99 14.76 -0.38 15.15
N VAL A 100 15.26 -0.78 13.97
CA VAL A 100 15.84 0.14 12.98
C VAL A 100 14.79 1.07 12.39
N VAL A 101 13.57 0.58 12.14
CA VAL A 101 12.49 1.42 11.60
C VAL A 101 11.67 2.03 12.72
N GLY A 102 11.19 1.21 13.66
CA GLY A 102 10.21 1.62 14.67
C GLY A 102 10.76 2.60 15.69
N LEU A 103 12.00 2.42 16.17
CA LEU A 103 12.55 3.32 17.20
C LEU A 103 12.81 4.74 16.64
N PRO A 104 13.49 4.95 15.50
CA PRO A 104 13.64 6.28 14.94
C PRO A 104 12.31 6.92 14.55
N PHE A 105 11.37 6.15 13.98
CA PHE A 105 10.05 6.67 13.64
C PHE A 105 9.26 7.11 14.89
N ALA A 106 9.29 6.31 15.97
CA ALA A 106 8.63 6.65 17.23
C ALA A 106 9.26 7.89 17.90
N LEU A 107 10.59 7.99 17.90
CA LEU A 107 11.30 9.17 18.41
C LEU A 107 10.92 10.42 17.61
N TRP A 108 10.82 10.30 16.29
CA TRP A 108 10.37 11.40 15.43
C TRP A 108 8.92 11.81 15.72
N GLN A 109 8.01 10.85 15.88
CA GLN A 109 6.62 11.13 16.25
C GLN A 109 6.50 11.80 17.63
N ALA A 110 7.31 11.38 18.60
CA ALA A 110 7.38 12.02 19.91
C ALA A 110 7.91 13.46 19.82
N ALA A 111 8.94 13.70 19.00
CA ALA A 111 9.45 15.05 18.76
C ALA A 111 8.38 15.95 18.11
N LEU A 112 7.62 15.44 17.13
CA LEU A 112 6.49 16.16 16.54
C LEU A 112 5.40 16.47 17.56
N TYR A 113 5.06 15.51 18.43
CA TYR A 113 4.07 15.73 19.49
C TYR A 113 4.51 16.82 20.48
N LEU A 114 5.77 16.77 20.93
CA LEU A 114 6.33 17.78 21.84
C LEU A 114 6.41 19.17 21.19
N TRP A 115 6.61 19.24 19.87
CA TRP A 115 6.73 20.49 19.15
C TRP A 115 5.38 21.10 18.72
N LEU A 116 4.47 20.27 18.20
CA LEU A 116 3.22 20.70 17.56
C LEU A 116 1.96 20.38 18.39
N GLY A 117 2.10 19.64 19.50
CA GLY A 117 0.97 19.19 20.33
C GLY A 117 0.13 18.06 19.72
N ALA A 118 0.53 17.54 18.56
CA ALA A 118 -0.15 16.47 17.86
C ALA A 118 0.85 15.51 17.19
N PHE A 119 0.47 14.25 17.07
CA PHE A 119 1.24 13.30 16.28
C PHE A 119 1.12 13.63 14.78
N GLY A 120 2.21 13.46 14.04
CA GLY A 120 2.15 13.48 12.58
C GLY A 120 1.25 12.34 12.08
N ALA A 121 1.40 11.16 12.70
CA ALA A 121 0.65 9.97 12.38
C ALA A 121 -0.82 10.06 12.75
N GLY A 122 -1.70 9.83 11.76
CA GLY A 122 -3.15 9.81 11.95
C GLY A 122 -3.80 11.19 12.05
N SER A 123 -3.03 12.28 12.07
CA SER A 123 -3.56 13.62 11.86
C SER A 123 -3.79 13.84 10.36
N GLY A 124 -4.86 13.24 9.85
CA GLY A 124 -5.49 13.91 8.72
C GLY A 124 -5.79 15.32 9.21
N GLY A 125 -5.19 16.35 8.58
CA GLY A 125 -5.36 17.75 8.99
C GLY A 125 -6.83 18.19 9.12
N ALA A 126 -7.07 19.44 9.50
CA ALA A 126 -8.40 19.98 9.76
C ALA A 126 -9.45 19.52 8.71
N GLY A 127 -10.44 18.74 9.15
CA GLY A 127 -11.50 18.17 8.29
C GLY A 127 -11.35 16.70 7.92
N ASN A 128 -10.28 16.01 8.33
CA ASN A 128 -10.14 14.57 8.08
C ASN A 128 -10.74 13.70 9.20
N SER A 129 -11.30 12.57 8.79
CA SER A 129 -11.80 11.55 9.70
C SER A 129 -10.67 10.62 10.16
N PRO A 130 -10.77 10.00 11.35
CA PRO A 130 -9.87 8.93 11.77
C PRO A 130 -10.04 7.67 10.88
N PHE A 131 -9.12 6.70 11.04
CA PHE A 131 -9.29 5.36 10.49
C PHE A 131 -10.59 4.72 11.00
N GLU A 132 -11.24 3.96 10.12
CA GLU A 132 -12.51 3.31 10.41
C GLU A 132 -12.27 2.02 11.20
N ILE A 133 -13.20 1.67 12.09
CA ILE A 133 -13.16 0.42 12.86
C ILE A 133 -13.89 -0.69 12.10
N ILE A 134 -14.94 -0.34 11.36
CA ILE A 134 -15.75 -1.27 10.59
C ILE A 134 -15.19 -1.34 9.16
N PRO A 135 -14.86 -2.55 8.63
CA PRO A 135 -14.37 -2.71 7.27
C PRO A 135 -15.25 -2.03 6.22
N PHE A 136 -14.62 -1.22 5.37
CA PHE A 136 -15.21 -0.42 4.29
C PHE A 136 -16.28 0.58 4.74
N ASN A 137 -16.43 0.86 6.04
CA ASN A 137 -17.42 1.82 6.51
C ASN A 137 -17.16 3.24 5.99
N GLY A 138 -15.89 3.61 5.81
CA GLY A 138 -15.51 4.87 5.18
C GLY A 138 -16.07 5.02 3.77
N PHE A 139 -16.23 3.92 3.01
CA PHE A 139 -16.90 3.95 1.72
C PHE A 139 -18.42 4.04 1.87
N TRP A 140 -19.01 3.25 2.77
CA TRP A 140 -20.46 3.28 3.01
C TRP A 140 -20.97 4.64 3.47
N ARG A 141 -20.19 5.36 4.29
CA ARG A 141 -20.49 6.72 4.75
C ARG A 141 -20.67 7.72 3.61
N VAL A 142 -20.11 7.47 2.42
CA VAL A 142 -20.34 8.32 1.22
C VAL A 142 -21.83 8.35 0.84
N ALA A 143 -22.59 7.29 1.14
CA ALA A 143 -24.02 7.22 0.83
C ALA A 143 -24.90 7.99 1.83
N TYR A 144 -24.52 8.06 3.11
CA TYR A 144 -25.44 8.45 4.19
C TYR A 144 -24.94 9.55 5.13
N ASP A 145 -23.66 9.94 5.09
CA ASP A 145 -23.13 11.04 5.91
C ASP A 145 -23.52 12.42 5.34
N THR A 146 -23.33 13.49 6.11
CA THR A 146 -23.85 14.83 5.80
C THR A 146 -23.32 15.35 4.45
N GLY A 147 -24.23 15.61 3.51
CA GLY A 147 -23.93 15.98 2.12
C GLY A 147 -23.74 14.79 1.16
N GLY A 148 -24.05 13.56 1.60
CA GLY A 148 -24.10 12.37 0.77
C GLY A 148 -25.28 12.39 -0.21
N SER A 149 -25.06 11.83 -1.40
CA SER A 149 -26.09 11.64 -2.42
C SER A 149 -25.93 10.24 -2.99
N LEU A 150 -27.04 9.51 -3.16
CA LEU A 150 -27.02 8.19 -3.78
C LEU A 150 -26.34 8.23 -5.17
N ALA A 151 -26.56 9.32 -5.92
CA ALA A 151 -25.91 9.50 -7.22
C ALA A 151 -24.38 9.60 -7.08
N VAL A 152 -23.89 10.38 -6.12
CA VAL A 152 -22.44 10.50 -5.83
C VAL A 152 -21.87 9.15 -5.39
N PHE A 153 -22.57 8.45 -4.50
CA PHE A 153 -22.16 7.11 -4.06
C PHE A 153 -22.06 6.12 -5.24
N LEU A 154 -23.03 6.12 -6.15
CA LEU A 154 -23.01 5.25 -7.33
C LEU A 154 -21.85 5.58 -8.28
N VAL A 155 -21.57 6.87 -8.50
CA VAL A 155 -20.41 7.32 -9.30
C VAL A 155 -19.11 6.87 -8.63
N PHE A 156 -18.98 7.04 -7.32
CA PHE A 156 -17.79 6.60 -6.58
C PHE A 156 -17.63 5.08 -6.57
N SER A 157 -18.75 4.36 -6.51
CA SER A 157 -18.79 2.90 -6.56
C SER A 157 -18.19 2.35 -7.86
N LEU A 158 -18.42 3.05 -8.99
CA LEU A 158 -17.98 2.61 -10.32
C LEU A 158 -16.47 2.38 -10.41
N TYR A 159 -15.67 3.17 -9.69
CA TYR A 159 -14.22 2.98 -9.64
C TYR A 159 -13.75 2.36 -8.32
N THR A 160 -14.37 2.71 -7.18
CA THR A 160 -13.94 2.22 -5.86
C THR A 160 -14.13 0.71 -5.72
N ILE A 161 -15.26 0.17 -6.18
CA ILE A 161 -15.50 -1.27 -6.08
C ILE A 161 -14.46 -2.08 -6.89
N PRO A 162 -14.28 -1.85 -8.20
CA PRO A 162 -13.35 -2.65 -8.99
C PRO A 162 -11.88 -2.33 -8.71
N ALA A 163 -11.52 -1.09 -8.34
CA ALA A 163 -10.12 -0.73 -8.11
C ALA A 163 -9.64 -0.99 -6.67
N VAL A 164 -10.54 -0.92 -5.69
CA VAL A 164 -10.19 -0.99 -4.26
C VAL A 164 -10.81 -2.20 -3.58
N ILE A 165 -12.14 -2.29 -3.55
CA ILE A 165 -12.85 -3.27 -2.71
C ILE A 165 -12.62 -4.69 -3.24
N LEU A 166 -12.80 -4.94 -4.53
CA LEU A 166 -12.59 -6.27 -5.10
C LEU A 166 -11.12 -6.74 -4.98
N PRO A 167 -10.10 -5.95 -5.34
CA PRO A 167 -8.71 -6.35 -5.18
C PRO A 167 -8.29 -6.54 -3.72
N SER A 168 -8.79 -5.72 -2.79
CA SER A 168 -8.48 -5.86 -1.37
C SER A 168 -9.13 -7.10 -0.76
N LEU A 169 -10.43 -7.34 -0.99
CA LEU A 169 -11.11 -8.56 -0.51
C LEU A 169 -10.47 -9.82 -1.10
N TRP A 170 -10.18 -9.83 -2.40
CA TRP A 170 -9.49 -10.93 -3.04
C TRP A 170 -8.07 -11.13 -2.48
N GLY A 171 -7.33 -10.03 -2.29
CA GLY A 171 -5.97 -10.07 -1.79
C GLY A 171 -5.88 -10.58 -0.35
N MET A 172 -6.77 -10.12 0.52
CA MET A 172 -6.92 -10.64 1.89
C MET A 172 -7.23 -12.14 1.87
N TRP A 173 -8.24 -12.56 1.10
CA TRP A 173 -8.61 -13.97 1.02
C TRP A 173 -7.47 -14.85 0.49
N ALA A 174 -6.82 -14.42 -0.61
CA ALA A 174 -5.77 -15.19 -1.25
C ALA A 174 -4.53 -15.29 -0.34
N ALA A 175 -4.09 -14.17 0.25
CA ALA A 175 -2.96 -14.15 1.16
C ALA A 175 -3.23 -14.97 2.43
N LEU A 176 -4.39 -14.80 3.07
CA LEU A 176 -4.77 -15.53 4.28
C LEU A 176 -4.84 -17.05 4.02
N ARG A 177 -5.42 -17.44 2.88
CA ARG A 177 -5.47 -18.84 2.45
C ARG A 177 -4.07 -19.43 2.25
N ASP A 178 -3.13 -18.67 1.68
CA ASP A 178 -1.75 -19.14 1.51
C ASP A 178 -1.03 -19.28 2.86
N LEU A 179 -1.23 -18.32 3.78
CA LEU A 179 -0.69 -18.41 5.15
C LEU A 179 -1.25 -19.63 5.91
N TRP A 180 -2.56 -19.88 5.83
CA TRP A 180 -3.19 -21.05 6.45
C TRP A 180 -2.74 -22.39 5.87
N ARG A 181 -2.30 -22.41 4.61
CA ARG A 181 -1.75 -23.60 3.95
C ARG A 181 -0.26 -23.80 4.20
N GLY A 182 0.36 -22.99 5.06
CA GLY A 182 1.80 -23.03 5.31
C GLY A 182 2.65 -22.59 4.12
N GLN A 183 2.06 -21.89 3.14
CA GLN A 183 2.76 -21.34 1.99
C GLN A 183 3.14 -19.88 2.24
N SER A 184 3.72 -19.61 3.40
CA SER A 184 4.15 -18.28 3.81
C SER A 184 5.13 -17.70 2.80
N HIS A 185 4.93 -16.42 2.45
CA HIS A 185 5.90 -15.67 1.66
C HIS A 185 5.75 -14.19 2.00
N VAL A 186 6.84 -13.42 1.95
CA VAL A 186 6.82 -11.98 2.26
C VAL A 186 5.74 -11.24 1.47
N TYR A 187 5.66 -11.45 0.16
CA TYR A 187 4.62 -10.85 -0.68
C TYR A 187 3.18 -11.20 -0.30
N ALA A 188 2.92 -12.36 0.30
CA ALA A 188 1.59 -12.69 0.83
C ALA A 188 1.29 -11.84 2.07
N ALA A 189 2.24 -11.70 2.99
CA ALA A 189 2.09 -10.86 4.17
C ALA A 189 1.96 -9.36 3.82
N LEU A 190 2.76 -8.87 2.86
CA LEU A 190 2.63 -7.50 2.34
C LEU A 190 1.24 -7.24 1.76
N LEU A 191 0.73 -8.16 0.94
CA LEU A 191 -0.61 -8.04 0.36
C LEU A 191 -1.68 -8.08 1.45
N LEU A 192 -1.57 -9.00 2.41
CA LEU A 192 -2.53 -9.09 3.52
C LEU A 192 -2.62 -7.78 4.29
N VAL A 193 -1.48 -7.20 4.67
CA VAL A 193 -1.45 -5.94 5.45
C VAL A 193 -1.95 -4.76 4.62
N ASN A 194 -1.51 -4.59 3.38
CA ASN A 194 -1.97 -3.48 2.53
C ASN A 194 -3.46 -3.61 2.17
N ALA A 195 -3.95 -4.83 1.93
CA ALA A 195 -5.35 -5.07 1.64
C ALA A 195 -6.24 -4.89 2.89
N ALA A 196 -5.78 -5.32 4.07
CA ALA A 196 -6.44 -5.04 5.33
C ALA A 196 -6.47 -3.53 5.60
N LEU A 197 -5.36 -2.81 5.37
CA LEU A 197 -5.31 -1.36 5.53
C LEU A 197 -6.38 -0.67 4.69
N MET A 198 -6.58 -1.08 3.43
CA MET A 198 -7.65 -0.55 2.58
C MET A 198 -9.04 -0.71 3.20
N ALA A 199 -9.31 -1.80 3.92
CA ALA A 199 -10.60 -2.01 4.55
C ALA A 199 -10.87 -1.01 5.68
N PHE A 200 -9.85 -0.43 6.31
CA PHE A 200 -10.02 0.48 7.46
C PHE A 200 -9.74 1.95 7.10
N VAL A 201 -9.63 2.26 5.80
CA VAL A 201 -9.34 3.62 5.31
C VAL A 201 -10.40 4.63 5.79
N PRO A 202 -9.98 5.85 6.19
CA PRO A 202 -10.88 6.91 6.61
C PRO A 202 -11.95 7.30 5.57
N PHE A 203 -13.11 7.75 6.04
CA PHE A 203 -14.16 8.35 5.21
C PHE A 203 -13.64 9.48 4.31
N SER A 204 -12.82 10.41 4.84
CA SER A 204 -12.30 11.54 4.05
C SER A 204 -11.46 11.08 2.86
N THR A 205 -10.71 9.99 3.01
CA THR A 205 -9.92 9.38 1.91
C THR A 205 -10.82 8.73 0.87
N TYR A 206 -11.91 8.06 1.25
CA TYR A 206 -12.86 7.49 0.29
C TYR A 206 -13.66 8.56 -0.46
N ARG A 207 -13.93 9.71 0.18
CA ARG A 207 -14.65 10.83 -0.42
C ARG A 207 -13.78 11.68 -1.35
N GLU A 208 -12.46 11.59 -1.25
CA GLU A 208 -11.52 12.35 -2.08
C GLU A 208 -10.79 11.43 -3.09
N PRO A 209 -11.14 11.46 -4.39
CA PRO A 209 -10.58 10.54 -5.38
C PRO A 209 -9.05 10.59 -5.47
N LEU A 210 -8.46 11.80 -5.40
CA LEU A 210 -7.01 11.97 -5.48
C LEU A 210 -6.30 11.38 -4.26
N GLY A 211 -6.82 11.62 -3.07
CA GLY A 211 -6.36 10.99 -1.83
C GLY A 211 -6.43 9.47 -1.90
N LEU A 212 -7.56 8.92 -2.37
CA LEU A 212 -7.74 7.48 -2.51
C LEU A 212 -6.72 6.85 -3.48
N PHE A 213 -6.52 7.46 -4.64
CA PHE A 213 -5.57 6.94 -5.63
C PHE A 213 -4.13 6.95 -5.11
N ARG A 214 -3.73 7.99 -4.39
CA ARG A 214 -2.40 8.07 -3.75
C ARG A 214 -2.23 7.00 -2.67
N PHE A 215 -3.29 6.73 -1.91
CA PHE A 215 -3.29 5.70 -0.88
C PHE A 215 -3.24 4.28 -1.49
N LEU A 216 -3.88 4.07 -2.64
CA LEU A 216 -3.98 2.76 -3.30
C LEU A 216 -2.65 2.20 -3.81
N VAL A 217 -1.60 3.02 -3.94
CA VAL A 217 -0.29 2.61 -4.48
C VAL A 217 0.27 1.39 -3.74
N GLY A 218 0.11 1.32 -2.42
CA GLY A 218 0.56 0.18 -1.62
C GLY A 218 -0.15 -1.13 -1.96
N LEU A 219 -1.48 -1.08 -2.16
CA LEU A 219 -2.25 -2.22 -2.63
C LEU A 219 -1.80 -2.65 -4.03
N VAL A 220 -1.63 -1.70 -4.96
CA VAL A 220 -1.20 -1.99 -6.34
C VAL A 220 0.13 -2.72 -6.34
N LEU A 221 1.13 -2.19 -5.62
CA LEU A 221 2.46 -2.77 -5.56
C LEU A 221 2.45 -4.18 -4.94
N SER A 222 1.81 -4.33 -3.79
CA SER A 222 1.76 -5.63 -3.09
C SER A 222 0.96 -6.69 -3.87
N HIS A 223 -0.14 -6.28 -4.54
CA HIS A 223 -0.92 -7.15 -5.40
C HIS A 223 -0.12 -7.62 -6.61
N LEU A 224 0.62 -6.73 -7.28
CA LEU A 224 1.48 -7.10 -8.42
C LEU A 224 2.52 -8.14 -8.03
N LEU A 225 3.23 -7.92 -6.91
CA LEU A 225 4.26 -8.84 -6.43
C LEU A 225 3.68 -10.20 -6.02
N TYR A 226 2.57 -10.20 -5.28
CA TYR A 226 1.89 -11.45 -4.91
C TYR A 226 1.32 -12.19 -6.12
N ALA A 227 0.64 -11.49 -7.02
CA ALA A 227 0.05 -12.09 -8.21
C ALA A 227 1.14 -12.59 -9.18
N ALA A 228 2.29 -11.93 -9.26
CA ALA A 228 3.45 -12.43 -10.00
C ALA A 228 3.98 -13.73 -9.40
N LEU A 229 4.09 -13.83 -8.07
CA LEU A 229 4.55 -15.02 -7.37
C LEU A 229 3.60 -16.22 -7.53
N ARG A 230 2.29 -16.02 -7.28
CA ARG A 230 1.31 -17.11 -7.18
C ARG A 230 0.48 -17.34 -8.43
N CYS A 231 0.33 -16.31 -9.25
CA CYS A 231 -0.60 -16.28 -10.38
C CYS A 231 0.02 -15.72 -11.68
N PRO A 232 1.28 -16.06 -12.05
CA PRO A 232 2.01 -15.38 -13.14
C PRO A 232 1.32 -15.49 -14.51
N ARG A 233 0.49 -16.52 -14.72
CA ARG A 233 -0.28 -16.75 -15.96
C ARG A 233 -1.79 -16.62 -15.77
N ARG A 234 -2.27 -16.26 -14.57
CA ARG A 234 -3.70 -16.25 -14.23
C ARG A 234 -4.29 -14.83 -14.29
N ARG A 235 -5.63 -14.81 -14.23
CA ARG A 235 -6.46 -13.61 -14.29
C ARG A 235 -6.05 -12.48 -13.32
N PRO A 236 -5.68 -12.73 -12.05
CA PRO A 236 -5.40 -11.63 -11.10
C PRO A 236 -4.25 -10.71 -11.53
N LEU A 237 -3.19 -11.27 -12.14
CA LEU A 237 -2.09 -10.47 -12.66
C LEU A 237 -2.51 -9.74 -13.94
N ARG A 238 -3.27 -10.38 -14.84
CA ARG A 238 -3.79 -9.72 -16.06
C ARG A 238 -4.74 -8.57 -15.76
N TYR A 239 -5.60 -8.73 -14.75
CA TYR A 239 -6.55 -7.69 -14.34
C TYR A 239 -5.89 -6.48 -13.69
N SER A 240 -4.61 -6.57 -13.28
CA SER A 240 -3.87 -5.40 -12.79
C SER A 240 -3.75 -4.28 -13.84
N TRP A 241 -3.77 -4.62 -15.14
CA TRP A 241 -3.82 -3.63 -16.22
C TRP A 241 -5.06 -2.73 -16.17
N LEU A 242 -6.17 -3.19 -15.57
CA LEU A 242 -7.39 -2.40 -15.44
C LEU A 242 -7.19 -1.15 -14.56
N TRP A 243 -6.21 -1.16 -13.64
CA TRP A 243 -5.88 0.04 -12.87
C TRP A 243 -5.37 1.19 -13.73
N LEU A 244 -4.83 0.91 -14.93
CA LEU A 244 -4.43 1.97 -15.86
C LEU A 244 -5.62 2.72 -16.46
N ALA A 245 -6.83 2.14 -16.45
CA ALA A 245 -8.03 2.87 -16.87
C ALA A 245 -8.29 4.12 -15.99
N LEU A 246 -7.80 4.12 -14.74
CA LEU A 246 -7.91 5.26 -13.85
C LEU A 246 -7.03 6.46 -14.29
N LEU A 247 -6.11 6.28 -15.23
CA LEU A 247 -5.40 7.40 -15.87
C LEU A 247 -6.36 8.38 -16.55
N TYR A 248 -7.59 7.97 -16.87
CA TYR A 248 -8.63 8.86 -17.37
C TYR A 248 -8.84 10.09 -16.46
N TYR A 249 -8.70 9.93 -15.14
CA TYR A 249 -8.83 11.04 -14.18
C TYR A 249 -7.72 12.10 -14.30
N LEU A 250 -6.56 11.76 -14.88
CA LEU A 250 -5.53 12.75 -15.23
C LEU A 250 -5.83 13.49 -16.52
N ALA A 251 -6.54 12.86 -17.46
CA ALA A 251 -6.91 13.48 -18.72
C ALA A 251 -8.16 14.38 -18.59
N ALA A 252 -9.04 14.06 -17.66
CA ALA A 252 -10.29 14.79 -17.43
C ALA A 252 -10.15 15.99 -16.46
N GLY A 253 -8.96 16.23 -15.89
CA GLY A 253 -8.71 17.28 -14.89
C GLY A 253 -7.44 18.09 -15.11
#